data_AF-A0A1M7UPF0-F1
#
_entry.id   AF-A0A1M7UPF0-F1
#
_cell.length_a   1.000
_cell.length_b   1.000
_cell.length_c   1.000
_cell.angle_alpha   90.00
_cell.angle_beta   90.00
_cell.angle_gamma   90.00
#
_symmetry.space_group_name_H-M   'P 1'
#
loop_
_entity.id
_entity.type
_entity.pdbx_description
1 polymer ?
#
loop_
_entity_poly.entity_id
_entity_poly.type
_entity_poly.pdbx_seq_one_letter_code
_entity_poly.pdbx_strand_id
1 'polypeptide(L)'
;MLNRSKEEVALRALCLLVVAAKGEGLEEDVVERVLKSYELQPHLTPKELAFVLDNSPSQHDRVQFIWRYEAASTLLWALGFVAQLGKPVRMCDVKFAVATMTERTTSQFIEDSELRPIADILDQADLIYRYHWAVRSARLQGQQIPAALNPDVTEERHYALNWLIGYLEQAWDDVSTDT
;
A
#
# COMPACT_ATOMS: atom_id res chain seq x y z
N MET A 1 13.02 16.17 -5.69
CA MET A 1 12.66 16.24 -4.25
C MET A 1 11.59 15.19 -4.05
N LEU A 2 11.64 14.39 -2.98
CA LEU A 2 10.51 13.51 -2.66
C LEU A 2 9.32 14.44 -2.37
N ASN A 3 8.26 14.36 -3.16
CA ASN A 3 7.15 15.32 -3.06
C ASN A 3 6.22 15.04 -1.86
N ARG A 4 6.40 13.89 -1.19
CA ARG A 4 5.57 13.44 -0.07
C ARG A 4 6.32 13.58 1.25
N SER A 5 5.67 14.17 2.25
CA SER A 5 6.26 14.29 3.58
C SER A 5 6.20 12.96 4.33
N LYS A 6 7.03 12.81 5.38
CA LYS A 6 6.99 11.64 6.27
C LYS A 6 5.59 11.40 6.84
N GLU A 7 4.95 12.47 7.30
CA GLU A 7 3.59 12.45 7.84
C GLU A 7 2.56 12.01 6.80
N GLU A 8 2.66 12.52 5.56
CA GLU A 8 1.76 12.14 4.48
C GLU A 8 1.88 10.65 4.13
N VAL A 9 3.10 10.13 4.04
CA VAL A 9 3.36 8.71 3.79
C VAL A 9 2.84 7.84 4.95
N ALA A 10 3.03 8.29 6.19
CA ALA A 10 2.54 7.60 7.38
C ALA A 10 1.01 7.52 7.43
N LEU A 11 0.32 8.64 7.26
CA LEU A 11 -1.14 8.69 7.21
C LEU A 11 -1.67 7.85 6.05
N ARG A 12 -0.99 7.87 4.90
CA ARG A 12 -1.40 7.02 3.79
C ARG A 12 -1.30 5.54 4.13
N ALA A 13 -0.19 5.10 4.72
CA ALA A 13 0.01 3.72 5.15
C ALA A 13 -1.08 3.27 6.14
N LEU A 14 -1.40 4.10 7.14
CA LEU A 14 -2.44 3.81 8.13
C LEU A 14 -3.82 3.61 7.49
N CYS A 15 -4.23 4.50 6.58
CA CYS A 15 -5.49 4.33 5.84
C CYS A 15 -5.52 3.04 5.03
N LEU A 16 -4.42 2.70 4.33
CA LEU A 16 -4.33 1.48 3.53
C LEU A 16 -4.46 0.21 4.39
N LEU A 17 -3.89 0.21 5.60
CA LEU A 17 -4.06 -0.89 6.54
C LEU A 17 -5.53 -1.05 6.96
N VAL A 18 -6.23 0.05 7.24
CA VAL A 18 -7.65 -0.02 7.65
C VAL A 18 -8.55 -0.52 6.53
N VAL A 19 -8.39 0.01 5.30
CA VAL A 19 -9.23 -0.43 4.17
C VAL A 19 -8.93 -1.89 3.79
N ALA A 20 -7.67 -2.32 3.88
CA ALA A 20 -7.30 -3.71 3.65
C ALA A 20 -7.92 -4.64 4.71
N ALA A 21 -7.87 -4.25 5.98
CA ALA A 21 -8.48 -5.00 7.08
C ALA A 21 -10.01 -5.12 6.91
N LYS A 22 -10.71 -4.05 6.51
CA LYS A 22 -12.14 -4.14 6.18
C LYS A 22 -12.39 -5.10 5.01
N GLY A 23 -11.55 -5.04 3.98
CA GLY A 23 -11.58 -6.00 2.86
C GLY A 23 -11.50 -7.44 3.33
N GLU A 24 -10.56 -7.73 4.24
CA GLU A 24 -10.33 -9.05 4.85
C GLU A 24 -11.48 -9.55 5.72
N GLY A 25 -12.36 -8.64 6.17
CA GLY A 25 -13.54 -8.98 6.96
C GLY A 25 -13.52 -8.42 8.38
N LEU A 26 -12.73 -7.39 8.67
CA LEU A 26 -12.82 -6.69 9.94
C LEU A 26 -14.24 -6.13 10.13
N GLU A 27 -14.80 -6.37 11.32
CA GLU A 27 -16.16 -5.95 11.67
C GLU A 27 -16.31 -4.43 11.61
N GLU A 28 -17.49 -3.97 11.18
CA GLU A 28 -17.77 -2.56 10.93
C GLU A 28 -17.54 -1.68 12.18
N ASP A 29 -18.00 -2.14 13.34
CA ASP A 29 -17.82 -1.41 14.60
C ASP A 29 -16.34 -1.28 14.99
N VAL A 30 -15.52 -2.26 14.59
CA VAL A 30 -14.06 -2.19 14.79
C VAL A 30 -13.45 -1.20 13.80
N VAL A 31 -13.84 -1.23 12.52
CA VAL A 31 -13.37 -0.28 11.50
C VAL A 31 -13.67 1.16 11.93
N GLU A 32 -14.90 1.45 12.33
CA GLU A 32 -15.31 2.78 12.81
C GLU A 32 -14.49 3.23 14.03
N ARG A 33 -14.29 2.34 15.02
CA ARG A 33 -13.46 2.62 16.19
C ARG A 33 -12.03 2.94 15.80
N VAL A 34 -11.45 2.16 14.90
CA VAL A 34 -10.07 2.36 14.42
C VAL A 34 -9.96 3.70 13.69
N LEU A 35 -10.83 3.98 12.70
CA LEU A 35 -10.84 5.25 11.98
C LEU A 35 -10.94 6.46 12.92
N LYS A 36 -11.77 6.37 13.96
CA LYS A 36 -11.90 7.42 14.98
C LYS A 36 -10.65 7.55 15.83
N SER A 37 -10.10 6.44 16.34
CA SER A 37 -8.94 6.46 17.25
C SER A 37 -7.65 6.98 16.60
N TYR A 38 -7.49 6.77 15.28
CA TYR A 38 -6.35 7.26 14.52
C TYR A 38 -6.66 8.55 13.75
N GLU A 39 -7.89 9.08 13.85
CA GLU A 39 -8.36 10.28 13.16
C GLU A 39 -8.19 10.23 11.63
N LEU A 40 -8.40 9.06 11.02
CA LEU A 40 -8.04 8.79 9.62
C LEU A 40 -9.09 9.21 8.59
N GLN A 41 -10.33 9.48 9.00
CA GLN A 41 -11.41 9.77 8.08
C GLN A 41 -11.13 10.93 7.10
N PRO A 42 -10.49 12.06 7.51
CA PRO A 42 -10.12 13.14 6.60
C PRO A 42 -9.03 12.78 5.59
N HIS A 43 -8.33 11.67 5.81
CA HIS A 43 -7.20 11.22 5.00
C HIS A 43 -7.57 10.12 4.00
N LEU A 44 -8.76 9.54 4.10
CA LEU A 44 -9.25 8.55 3.13
C LEU A 44 -9.50 9.21 1.77
N THR A 45 -9.22 8.49 0.68
CA THR A 45 -9.65 8.92 -0.65
C THR A 45 -11.16 8.77 -0.82
N PRO A 46 -11.77 9.37 -1.86
CA PRO A 46 -13.18 9.15 -2.16
C PRO A 46 -13.54 7.67 -2.35
N LYS A 47 -12.69 6.87 -3.03
CA LYS A 47 -12.94 5.43 -3.21
C LYS A 47 -12.83 4.67 -1.88
N GLU A 48 -11.82 4.97 -1.08
CA GLU A 48 -11.62 4.37 0.24
C GLU A 48 -12.78 4.71 1.19
N LEU A 49 -13.20 5.98 1.22
CA LEU A 49 -14.31 6.45 2.05
C LEU A 49 -15.63 5.76 1.65
N ALA A 50 -15.91 5.66 0.35
CA ALA A 50 -17.09 4.97 -0.14
C ALA A 50 -17.10 3.49 0.29
N PHE A 51 -15.93 2.82 0.20
CA PHE A 51 -15.79 1.44 0.62
C PHE A 51 -15.95 1.26 2.14
N VAL A 52 -15.31 2.10 2.97
CA VAL A 52 -15.41 1.98 4.43
C VAL A 52 -16.78 2.35 4.98
N LEU A 53 -17.59 3.11 4.26
CA LEU A 53 -18.97 3.43 4.67
C LEU A 53 -20.01 2.45 4.10
N ASP A 54 -19.62 1.56 3.19
CA ASP A 54 -20.50 0.52 2.67
C ASP A 54 -20.62 -0.61 3.70
N ASN A 55 -21.85 -0.85 4.19
CA ASN A 55 -22.17 -1.92 5.15
C ASN A 55 -22.33 -3.29 4.48
N SER A 56 -22.32 -3.36 3.15
CA SER A 56 -22.45 -4.61 2.40
C SER A 56 -21.62 -4.55 1.10
N PRO A 57 -20.29 -4.31 1.21
CA PRO A 57 -19.44 -4.18 0.05
C PRO A 57 -19.38 -5.48 -0.72
N SER A 58 -19.25 -5.36 -2.04
CA SER A 58 -19.22 -6.53 -2.92
C SER A 58 -17.97 -7.39 -2.65
N GLN A 59 -18.06 -8.68 -2.99
CA GLN A 59 -16.89 -9.57 -2.98
C GLN A 59 -15.75 -9.01 -3.84
N HIS A 60 -16.07 -8.34 -4.95
CA HIS A 60 -15.08 -7.72 -5.82
C HIS A 60 -14.33 -6.59 -5.10
N ASP A 61 -15.05 -5.67 -4.45
CA ASP A 61 -14.43 -4.56 -3.72
C ASP A 61 -13.60 -5.08 -2.55
N ARG A 62 -14.09 -6.07 -1.82
CA ARG A 62 -13.33 -6.72 -0.73
C ARG A 62 -11.99 -7.26 -1.24
N VAL A 63 -12.01 -8.03 -2.33
CA VAL A 63 -10.79 -8.57 -2.93
C VAL A 63 -9.86 -7.44 -3.39
N GLN A 64 -10.39 -6.39 -4.02
CA GLN A 64 -9.60 -5.25 -4.47
C GLN A 64 -8.90 -4.55 -3.29
N PHE A 65 -9.62 -4.29 -2.20
CA PHE A 65 -9.05 -3.57 -1.06
C PHE A 65 -8.13 -4.43 -0.18
N ILE A 66 -8.30 -5.76 -0.12
CA ILE A 66 -7.36 -6.67 0.58
C ILE A 66 -5.92 -6.49 0.07
N TRP A 67 -5.76 -6.33 -1.25
CA TRP A 67 -4.45 -6.13 -1.87
C TRP A 67 -3.72 -4.87 -1.39
N ARG A 68 -4.43 -3.90 -0.79
CA ARG A 68 -3.81 -2.71 -0.18
C ARG A 68 -2.88 -3.03 0.99
N TYR A 69 -2.90 -4.24 1.55
CA TYR A 69 -1.84 -4.68 2.45
C TYR A 69 -0.44 -4.65 1.81
N GLU A 70 -0.29 -4.99 0.52
CA GLU A 70 1.00 -4.90 -0.17
C GLU A 70 1.46 -3.47 -0.36
N ALA A 71 0.54 -2.60 -0.74
CA ALA A 71 0.78 -1.17 -0.86
C ALA A 71 1.17 -0.57 0.50
N ALA A 72 0.42 -0.89 1.56
CA ALA A 72 0.74 -0.48 2.93
C ALA A 72 2.12 -0.99 3.36
N SER A 73 2.43 -2.26 3.13
CA SER A 73 3.74 -2.86 3.44
C SER A 73 4.89 -2.15 2.71
N THR A 74 4.64 -1.70 1.48
CA THR A 74 5.61 -0.89 0.71
C THR A 74 5.85 0.48 1.34
N LEU A 75 4.79 1.13 1.84
CA LEU A 75 4.94 2.40 2.56
C LEU A 75 5.58 2.18 3.94
N LEU A 76 5.28 1.08 4.64
CA LEU A 76 5.97 0.71 5.89
C LEU A 76 7.46 0.45 5.67
N TRP A 77 7.85 -0.10 4.52
CA TRP A 77 9.25 -0.19 4.13
C TRP A 77 9.85 1.20 3.94
N ALA A 78 9.17 2.09 3.20
CA ALA A 78 9.64 3.45 3.01
C ALA A 78 9.79 4.23 4.32
N LEU A 79 8.94 3.96 5.31
CA LEU A 79 8.94 4.54 6.65
C LEU A 79 9.90 3.87 7.65
N GLY A 80 10.68 2.88 7.21
CA GLY A 80 11.72 2.23 8.03
C GLY A 80 11.24 1.08 8.92
N PHE A 81 9.93 0.81 9.01
CA PHE A 81 9.39 -0.30 9.80
C PHE A 81 9.69 -1.68 9.18
N VAL A 82 9.63 -1.78 7.85
CA VAL A 82 10.03 -2.99 7.12
C VAL A 82 11.46 -2.82 6.62
N ALA A 83 12.34 -3.75 7.00
CA ALA A 83 13.75 -3.68 6.66
C ALA A 83 14.01 -3.81 5.14
N GLN A 84 13.34 -4.75 4.47
CA GLN A 84 13.48 -5.03 3.04
C GLN A 84 12.18 -5.58 2.44
N LEU A 85 11.84 -5.19 1.21
CA LEU A 85 10.67 -5.72 0.49
C LEU A 85 10.93 -7.08 -0.16
N GLY A 86 12.17 -7.36 -0.54
CA GLY A 86 12.53 -8.55 -1.32
C GLY A 86 11.85 -8.61 -2.69
N LYS A 87 11.94 -9.77 -3.37
CA LYS A 87 11.24 -10.00 -4.63
C LYS A 87 9.72 -10.14 -4.40
N PRO A 88 8.86 -9.63 -5.29
CA PRO A 88 7.40 -9.71 -5.15
C PRO A 88 6.90 -11.11 -5.54
N VAL A 89 7.30 -12.14 -4.78
CA VAL A 89 6.95 -13.55 -5.04
C VAL A 89 5.94 -14.10 -4.03
N ARG A 90 5.78 -13.41 -2.90
CA ARG A 90 4.90 -13.80 -1.80
C ARG A 90 4.22 -12.55 -1.26
N MET A 91 3.05 -12.77 -0.67
CA MET A 91 2.35 -11.73 0.06
C MET A 91 3.17 -11.26 1.27
N CYS A 92 2.94 -10.03 1.70
CA CYS A 92 3.56 -9.40 2.84
C CYS A 92 3.10 -10.07 4.15
N ASP A 93 3.87 -9.83 5.21
CA ASP A 93 3.46 -10.24 6.55
C ASP A 93 2.35 -9.31 7.06
N VAL A 94 1.09 -9.69 6.79
CA VAL A 94 -0.10 -8.94 7.21
C VAL A 94 -0.14 -8.75 8.73
N LYS A 95 0.26 -9.78 9.50
CA LYS A 95 0.27 -9.70 10.97
C LYS A 95 1.25 -8.64 11.45
N PHE A 96 2.45 -8.61 10.88
CA PHE A 96 3.43 -7.58 11.17
C PHE A 96 2.92 -6.18 10.78
N ALA A 97 2.34 -6.04 9.59
CA ALA A 97 1.80 -4.76 9.11
C ALA A 97 0.71 -4.21 10.05
N VAL A 98 -0.26 -5.04 10.44
CA VAL A 98 -1.32 -4.65 11.37
C VAL A 98 -0.77 -4.36 12.76
N ALA A 99 0.14 -5.19 13.29
CA ALA A 99 0.78 -4.96 14.60
C ALA A 99 1.55 -3.63 14.64
N THR A 100 2.26 -3.29 13.55
CA THR A 100 3.00 -2.03 13.43
C THR A 100 2.08 -0.81 13.64
N MET A 101 0.84 -0.88 13.13
CA MET A 101 -0.18 0.13 13.39
C MET A 101 -0.72 0.03 14.82
N THR A 102 -1.25 -1.13 15.24
CA THR A 102 -2.04 -1.25 16.49
C THR A 102 -1.25 -1.04 17.77
N GLU A 103 0.07 -1.15 17.73
CA GLU A 103 0.96 -0.88 18.87
C GLU A 103 1.21 0.62 19.11
N ARG A 104 0.71 1.51 18.23
CA ARG A 104 1.03 2.95 18.24
C ARG A 104 -0.22 3.80 18.09
N THR A 105 -0.19 5.00 18.67
CA THR A 105 -1.07 6.09 18.23
C THR A 105 -0.59 6.67 16.88
N THR A 106 -1.42 7.44 16.18
CA THR A 106 -1.01 8.13 14.95
C THR A 106 0.26 8.97 15.15
N SER A 107 0.33 9.73 16.24
CA SER A 107 1.50 10.56 16.57
C SER A 107 2.76 9.72 16.81
N GLN A 108 2.65 8.63 17.57
CA GLN A 108 3.78 7.72 17.82
C GLN A 108 4.22 7.01 16.53
N PHE A 109 3.29 6.61 15.66
CA PHE A 109 3.60 6.01 14.38
C PHE A 109 4.40 6.97 13.48
N ILE A 110 4.03 8.25 13.45
CA ILE A 110 4.80 9.27 12.71
C ILE A 110 6.15 9.53 13.38
N GLU A 111 6.22 9.60 14.71
CA GLU A 111 7.46 9.82 15.46
C GLU A 111 8.47 8.69 15.23
N ASP A 112 8.03 7.44 15.39
CA ASP A 112 8.84 6.23 15.22
C ASP A 112 9.25 5.97 13.76
N SER A 113 8.58 6.60 12.80
CA SER A 113 8.91 6.43 11.39
C SER A 113 10.18 7.18 10.98
N GLU A 114 10.95 6.56 10.10
CA GLU A 114 12.15 7.11 9.49
C GLU A 114 12.06 6.96 7.97
N LEU A 115 11.68 8.05 7.29
CA LEU A 115 11.52 8.03 5.84
C LEU A 115 12.88 7.81 5.17
N ARG A 116 12.97 6.74 4.37
CA ARG A 116 14.20 6.35 3.67
C ARG A 116 14.71 7.46 2.75
N PRO A 117 16.03 7.50 2.49
CA PRO A 117 16.59 8.37 1.46
C PRO A 117 15.87 8.19 0.11
N ILE A 118 15.68 9.29 -0.61
CA ILE A 118 15.04 9.28 -1.93
C ILE A 118 15.76 8.35 -2.91
N ALA A 119 17.08 8.20 -2.81
CA ALA A 119 17.85 7.30 -3.66
C ALA A 119 17.38 5.83 -3.51
N ASP A 120 17.24 5.35 -2.27
CA ASP A 120 16.77 3.99 -1.98
C ASP A 120 15.35 3.75 -2.52
N ILE A 121 14.49 4.78 -2.42
CA ILE A 121 13.11 4.73 -2.90
C ILE A 121 13.08 4.69 -4.44
N LEU A 122 13.90 5.49 -5.12
CA LEU A 122 14.02 5.48 -6.58
C LEU A 122 14.61 4.16 -7.09
N ASP A 123 15.57 3.58 -6.40
CA ASP A 123 16.14 2.28 -6.73
C ASP A 123 15.07 1.17 -6.64
N GLN A 124 14.20 1.21 -5.63
CA GLN A 124 13.08 0.28 -5.54
C GLN A 124 11.99 0.55 -6.58
N ALA A 125 11.72 1.81 -6.92
CA ALA A 125 10.78 2.16 -7.97
C ALA A 125 11.24 1.65 -9.35
N ASP A 126 12.52 1.80 -9.69
CA ASP A 126 13.09 1.21 -10.91
C ASP A 126 13.00 -0.33 -10.90
N LEU A 127 13.34 -0.95 -9.76
CA LEU A 127 13.32 -2.40 -9.65
C LEU A 127 11.91 -2.98 -9.83
N ILE A 128 10.91 -2.39 -9.16
CA ILE A 128 9.52 -2.86 -9.27
C ILE A 128 8.95 -2.59 -10.67
N TYR A 129 9.32 -1.49 -11.31
CA TYR A 129 8.94 -1.19 -12.69
C TYR A 129 9.42 -2.30 -13.63
N ARG A 130 10.69 -2.73 -13.50
CA ARG A 130 11.24 -3.83 -14.30
C ARG A 130 10.56 -5.16 -14.03
N TYR A 131 10.19 -5.45 -12.78
CA TYR A 131 9.40 -6.65 -12.45
C TYR A 131 7.99 -6.59 -13.06
N HIS A 132 7.30 -5.45 -12.95
CA HIS A 132 5.96 -5.31 -13.48
C HIS A 132 5.96 -5.39 -15.01
N TRP A 133 6.91 -4.74 -15.68
CA TRP A 133 7.13 -4.90 -17.12
C TRP A 133 7.32 -6.38 -17.52
N ALA A 134 8.17 -7.11 -16.80
CA ALA A 134 8.41 -8.54 -17.09
C ALA A 134 7.14 -9.40 -16.90
N VAL A 135 6.36 -9.12 -15.86
CA VAL A 135 5.05 -9.76 -15.61
C VAL A 135 4.07 -9.48 -16.75
N ARG A 136 3.92 -8.22 -17.17
CA ARG A 136 3.00 -7.85 -18.26
C ARG A 136 3.43 -8.40 -19.59
N SER A 137 4.72 -8.31 -19.92
CA SER A 137 5.29 -8.85 -21.15
C SER A 137 5.05 -10.36 -21.27
N ALA A 138 5.28 -11.12 -20.19
CA ALA A 138 5.00 -12.55 -20.17
C ALA A 138 3.50 -12.85 -20.39
N ARG A 139 2.60 -12.11 -19.72
CA ARG A 139 1.15 -12.25 -19.91
C ARG A 139 0.73 -11.97 -21.36
N LEU A 140 1.22 -10.87 -21.96
CA LEU A 140 0.91 -10.50 -23.35
C LEU A 140 1.41 -11.54 -24.36
N GLN A 141 2.56 -12.16 -24.09
CA GLN A 141 3.15 -13.18 -24.96
C GLN A 141 2.63 -14.60 -24.66
N GLY A 142 1.73 -14.77 -23.69
CA GLY A 142 1.25 -16.09 -23.25
C GLY A 142 2.36 -16.97 -22.66
N GLN A 143 3.41 -16.36 -22.11
CA GLN A 143 4.57 -17.04 -21.53
C GLN A 143 4.42 -17.21 -20.01
N GLN A 144 5.22 -18.12 -19.47
CA GLN A 144 5.34 -18.26 -18.02
C GLN A 144 5.93 -17.00 -17.41
N ILE A 145 5.31 -16.53 -16.32
CA ILE A 145 5.79 -15.37 -15.58
C ILE A 145 7.18 -15.68 -15.00
N PRO A 146 8.21 -14.85 -15.28
CA PRO A 146 9.58 -15.14 -14.87
C PRO A 146 9.75 -15.06 -13.35
N ALA A 147 10.77 -15.75 -12.84
CA ALA A 147 11.21 -15.69 -11.45
C ALA A 147 10.11 -15.94 -10.38
N ALA A 148 9.01 -16.60 -10.76
CA ALA A 148 7.83 -16.83 -9.92
C ALA A 148 7.24 -15.54 -9.33
N LEU A 149 7.36 -14.41 -10.05
CA LEU A 149 6.78 -13.13 -9.64
C LEU A 149 5.26 -13.28 -9.51
N ASN A 150 4.72 -12.78 -8.40
CA ASN A 150 3.29 -12.69 -8.18
C ASN A 150 2.80 -11.38 -8.82
N PRO A 151 1.87 -11.42 -9.79
CA PRO A 151 1.43 -10.22 -10.48
C PRO A 151 0.74 -9.19 -9.60
N ASP A 152 -0.13 -9.64 -8.70
CA ASP A 152 -0.95 -8.74 -7.88
C ASP A 152 -0.07 -8.03 -6.83
N VAL A 153 0.87 -8.77 -6.22
CA VAL A 153 1.91 -8.19 -5.36
C VAL A 153 2.78 -7.19 -6.13
N THR A 154 3.16 -7.54 -7.37
CA THR A 154 4.01 -6.68 -8.19
C THR A 154 3.29 -5.37 -8.55
N GLU A 155 2.01 -5.45 -8.88
CA GLU A 155 1.17 -4.31 -9.22
C GLU A 155 0.97 -3.36 -8.04
N GLU A 156 0.58 -3.85 -6.86
CA GLU A 156 0.37 -3.01 -5.67
C GLU A 156 1.65 -2.33 -5.18
N ARG A 157 2.79 -3.03 -5.24
CA ARG A 157 4.08 -2.42 -4.90
C ARG A 157 4.47 -1.34 -5.92
N HIS A 158 4.23 -1.58 -7.22
CA HIS A 158 4.48 -0.57 -8.25
C HIS A 158 3.60 0.66 -8.04
N TYR A 159 2.32 0.45 -7.73
CA TYR A 159 1.36 1.50 -7.42
C TYR A 159 1.84 2.38 -6.25
N ALA A 160 2.19 1.76 -5.12
CA ALA A 160 2.66 2.47 -3.94
C ALA A 160 3.97 3.24 -4.20
N LEU A 161 4.91 2.65 -4.95
CA LEU A 161 6.18 3.30 -5.28
C LEU A 161 5.99 4.48 -6.25
N ASN A 162 5.11 4.36 -7.24
CA ASN A 162 4.78 5.48 -8.15
C ASN A 162 4.16 6.65 -7.39
N TRP A 163 3.24 6.37 -6.46
CA TRP A 163 2.68 7.40 -5.59
C TRP A 163 3.75 8.10 -4.75
N LEU A 164 4.65 7.30 -4.14
CA LEU A 164 5.69 7.77 -3.24
C LEU A 164 6.71 8.68 -3.93
N ILE A 165 7.10 8.34 -5.17
CA ILE A 165 8.01 9.18 -5.97
C ILE A 165 7.32 10.37 -6.65
N GLY A 166 5.99 10.47 -6.54
CA GLY A 166 5.21 11.52 -7.19
C GLY A 166 5.14 11.37 -8.71
N TYR A 167 5.11 10.14 -9.24
CA TYR A 167 4.96 9.90 -10.67
C TYR A 167 3.69 10.58 -11.19
N LEU A 168 3.86 11.48 -12.18
CA LEU A 168 2.81 12.34 -12.74
C LEU A 168 2.06 13.20 -11.70
N GLU A 169 2.60 13.37 -10.49
CA GLU A 169 1.98 14.11 -9.38
C GLU A 169 0.54 13.66 -9.05
N GLN A 170 0.21 12.40 -9.32
CA GLN A 170 -1.13 11.87 -9.19
C GLN A 170 -1.57 11.70 -7.73
N ALA A 171 -2.87 11.89 -7.48
CA ALA A 171 -3.49 11.52 -6.22
C ALA A 171 -3.56 9.99 -6.09
N TRP A 172 -3.72 9.49 -4.85
CA TRP A 172 -3.67 8.05 -4.58
C TRP A 172 -4.65 7.24 -5.44
N ASP A 173 -5.87 7.71 -5.71
CA ASP A 173 -6.87 6.96 -6.50
C ASP A 173 -6.61 6.92 -8.02
N ASP A 174 -5.64 7.71 -8.49
CA ASP A 174 -5.38 7.99 -9.91
C ASP A 174 -4.01 7.49 -10.39
N VAL A 175 -3.20 6.92 -9.49
CA VAL A 175 -1.83 6.47 -9.80
C VAL A 175 -1.87 5.44 -10.92
N SER A 176 -1.12 5.70 -11.98
CA SER A 176 -0.95 4.72 -13.05
C SER A 176 0.28 3.84 -12.83
N THR A 177 0.20 2.62 -13.35
CA THR A 177 1.29 1.62 -13.35
C THR A 177 1.64 1.25 -14.79
N ASP A 178 1.76 2.23 -15.67
CA ASP A 178 2.05 2.00 -17.09
C ASP A 178 3.42 1.34 -17.27
N THR A 179 3.42 0.12 -17.82
CA THR A 179 4.58 -0.72 -18.15
C THR A 179 4.26 -1.54 -19.38
#